data_AF-A0A7J8PIS9-F1
#
_entry.id   AF-A0A7J8PIS9-F1
#
_cell.length_a   1.000
_cell.length_b   1.000
_cell.length_c   1.000
_cell.angle_alpha   90.00
_cell.angle_beta   90.00
_cell.angle_gamma   90.00
#
_symmetry.space_group_name_H-M   'P 1'
#
loop_
_entity.id
_entity.type
_entity.pdbx_description
1 polymer ?
#
loop_
_entity_poly.entity_id
_entity_poly.type
_entity_poly.pdbx_seq_one_letter_code
_entity_poly.pdbx_strand_id
1 'polypeptide(L)'
;MSGVKEANGDAINALAKHCRQLMELGFVESDNIDEVALGNLSSLKFLSVAGTRNLKWGSVAQVWSRLPQLVGLDVSRTDVNLSSITRFLSLSRNLKVLIALNCPVFEGEVDRNTMHNNKGRILLTLFSDIVKGVASLFADNLESVTDVFQHWKEIRNGDKNLDEVVVWIEWAISHSLLRIAENNLKEFDDFWLTQGAAVLLSLLQSSQEEVQERAATAVATFVVIDDEDATVHCQRAEAILCGDGIRMLLNLARSCQEVLQSEAAKAIANLSIDSKVAKAVAESGGIDILANLAKSTNRLVAEEAAGGLWNLSVGDEHKERATGALANLGADEKCSMEVALAGGIHALVMLARTCKFEGVQEQAARALANLAAHGDSNSINAAIGQEAGALEALVQEAAGALWNLSFDDKNREAISAVGGVEALV
;
A
#
# COMPACT_ATOMS: atom_id res chain seq x y z
N MET A 1 4.40 -9.20 -12.80
CA MET A 1 4.20 -8.34 -13.98
C MET A 1 3.18 -8.98 -14.91
N SER A 2 1.90 -8.58 -14.80
CA SER A 2 0.88 -8.88 -15.81
C SER A 2 0.70 -7.64 -16.67
N GLY A 3 0.99 -7.74 -17.95
CA GLY A 3 0.91 -6.63 -18.89
C GLY A 3 1.34 -7.05 -20.29
N VAL A 4 0.99 -6.26 -21.29
CA VAL A 4 1.43 -6.49 -22.66
C VAL A 4 2.91 -6.10 -22.73
N LYS A 5 3.81 -7.09 -22.84
CA LYS A 5 5.25 -6.83 -22.98
C LYS A 5 5.59 -6.19 -24.33
N GLU A 6 4.98 -6.70 -25.39
CA GLU A 6 5.21 -6.20 -26.75
C GLU A 6 3.90 -5.90 -27.45
N ALA A 7 3.79 -4.69 -28.02
CA ALA A 7 2.63 -4.27 -28.81
C ALA A 7 3.08 -3.91 -30.22
N ASN A 8 2.84 -4.82 -31.17
CA ASN A 8 3.21 -4.59 -32.56
C ASN A 8 2.24 -3.64 -33.28
N GLY A 9 2.72 -3.05 -34.38
CA GLY A 9 1.95 -2.07 -35.14
C GLY A 9 0.65 -2.63 -35.72
N ASP A 10 0.62 -3.90 -36.13
CA ASP A 10 -0.57 -4.53 -36.69
C ASP A 10 -1.72 -4.61 -35.67
N ALA A 11 -1.43 -4.99 -34.42
CA ALA A 11 -2.41 -5.04 -33.34
C ALA A 11 -2.92 -3.64 -33.00
N ILE A 12 -2.03 -2.66 -32.87
CA ILE A 12 -2.40 -1.27 -32.57
C ILE A 12 -3.23 -0.67 -33.73
N ASN A 13 -2.86 -0.94 -34.97
CA ASN A 13 -3.63 -0.51 -36.15
C ASN A 13 -4.99 -1.20 -36.23
N ALA A 14 -5.10 -2.46 -35.78
CA ALA A 14 -6.38 -3.13 -35.66
C ALA A 14 -7.28 -2.42 -34.62
N LEU A 15 -6.74 -2.02 -33.47
CA LEU A 15 -7.46 -1.19 -32.50
C LEU A 15 -7.92 0.12 -33.13
N ALA A 16 -7.04 0.84 -33.84
CA ALA A 16 -7.42 2.08 -34.52
C ALA A 16 -8.56 1.89 -35.54
N LYS A 17 -8.55 0.76 -36.25
CA LYS A 17 -9.55 0.46 -37.28
C LYS A 17 -10.90 0.03 -36.69
N HIS A 18 -10.88 -0.80 -35.65
CA HIS A 18 -12.06 -1.49 -35.13
C HIS A 18 -12.62 -0.87 -33.85
N CYS A 19 -11.81 -0.14 -33.08
CA CYS A 19 -12.18 0.49 -31.81
C CYS A 19 -12.17 2.02 -31.95
N ARG A 20 -13.04 2.57 -32.81
CA ARG A 20 -13.09 4.01 -33.13
C ARG A 20 -13.53 4.92 -31.97
N GLN A 21 -13.96 4.32 -30.86
CA GLN A 21 -14.37 4.99 -29.63
C GLN A 21 -13.40 4.69 -28.48
N LEU A 22 -12.21 4.13 -28.77
CA LEU A 22 -11.19 3.90 -27.76
C LEU A 22 -10.64 5.25 -27.29
N MET A 23 -10.99 5.63 -26.07
CA MET A 23 -10.62 6.92 -25.47
C MET A 23 -9.38 6.81 -24.59
N GLU A 24 -9.12 5.62 -24.03
CA GLU A 24 -8.08 5.38 -23.03
C GLU A 24 -7.26 4.16 -23.41
N LEU A 25 -5.94 4.27 -23.29
CA LEU A 25 -5.03 3.16 -23.54
C LEU A 25 -3.82 3.26 -22.62
N GLY A 26 -3.49 2.14 -21.97
CA GLY A 26 -2.32 2.00 -21.10
C GLY A 26 -1.42 0.88 -21.59
N PHE A 27 -0.19 1.21 -21.97
CA PHE A 27 0.91 0.25 -22.11
C PHE A 27 1.85 0.46 -20.94
N VAL A 28 1.50 -0.14 -19.80
CA VAL A 28 2.19 0.10 -18.53
C VAL A 28 3.13 -1.08 -18.25
N GLU A 29 4.39 -0.78 -17.92
CA GLU A 29 5.47 -1.78 -17.79
C GLU A 29 5.70 -2.61 -19.08
N SER A 30 5.56 -2.00 -20.26
CA SER A 30 5.84 -2.65 -21.55
C SER A 30 7.33 -2.59 -21.92
N ASP A 31 7.81 -3.55 -22.73
CA ASP A 31 9.20 -3.58 -23.21
C ASP A 31 9.37 -2.88 -24.56
N ASN A 32 8.47 -3.13 -25.51
CA ASN A 32 8.49 -2.54 -26.85
C ASN A 32 7.07 -2.28 -27.35
N ILE A 33 6.77 -1.04 -27.73
CA ILE A 33 5.50 -0.68 -28.36
C ILE A 33 5.77 0.04 -29.68
N ASP A 34 4.95 -0.22 -30.70
CA ASP A 34 5.06 0.50 -31.97
C ASP A 34 4.54 1.93 -31.81
N GLU A 35 5.49 2.86 -31.60
CA GLU A 35 5.20 4.26 -31.35
C GLU A 35 4.51 4.96 -32.53
N VAL A 36 4.72 4.47 -33.76
CA VAL A 36 4.15 5.07 -34.96
C VAL A 36 2.69 4.66 -35.09
N ALA A 37 2.38 3.38 -34.87
CA ALA A 37 1.02 2.86 -34.94
C ALA A 37 0.09 3.50 -33.89
N LEU A 38 0.61 3.81 -32.69
CA LEU A 38 -0.12 4.55 -31.66
C LEU A 38 -0.64 5.91 -32.14
N GLY A 39 0.09 6.55 -33.07
CA GLY A 39 -0.33 7.78 -33.74
C GLY A 39 -1.62 7.68 -34.55
N ASN A 40 -2.04 6.48 -34.90
CA ASN A 40 -3.23 6.25 -35.70
C ASN A 40 -4.51 6.18 -34.86
N LEU A 41 -4.40 6.16 -33.53
CA LEU A 41 -5.52 6.14 -32.58
C LEU A 41 -6.14 7.53 -32.40
N SER A 42 -6.83 8.03 -33.42
CA SER A 42 -7.34 9.41 -33.45
C SER A 42 -8.39 9.75 -32.37
N SER A 43 -9.07 8.74 -31.80
CA SER A 43 -10.04 8.92 -30.71
C SER A 43 -9.41 9.00 -29.32
N LEU A 44 -8.11 8.71 -29.20
CA LEU A 44 -7.44 8.58 -27.91
C LEU A 44 -7.36 9.92 -27.18
N LYS A 45 -7.94 9.98 -25.98
CA LYS A 45 -7.88 11.10 -25.05
C LYS A 45 -6.78 10.92 -24.00
N PHE A 46 -6.61 9.71 -23.49
CA PHE A 46 -5.69 9.44 -22.40
C PHE A 46 -4.76 8.29 -22.76
N LEU A 47 -3.45 8.55 -22.65
CA LEU A 47 -2.40 7.57 -22.94
C LEU A 47 -1.46 7.47 -21.74
N SER A 48 -1.27 6.28 -21.20
CA SER A 48 -0.16 5.99 -20.29
C SER A 48 0.79 5.00 -20.93
N VAL A 49 2.07 5.35 -20.92
CA VAL A 49 3.19 4.47 -21.27
C VAL A 49 4.16 4.32 -20.09
N ALA A 50 3.66 4.50 -18.87
CA ALA A 50 4.50 4.54 -17.68
C ALA A 50 5.30 3.24 -17.49
N GLY A 51 6.58 3.37 -17.16
CA GLY A 51 7.49 2.23 -17.04
C GLY A 51 7.87 1.56 -18.37
N THR A 52 7.37 2.04 -19.51
CA THR A 52 7.69 1.44 -20.82
C THR A 52 9.12 1.73 -21.23
N ARG A 53 9.81 0.70 -21.74
CA ARG A 53 11.21 0.76 -22.17
C ARG A 53 11.33 0.93 -23.68
N ASN A 54 12.54 1.25 -24.15
CA ASN A 54 12.93 1.27 -25.56
C ASN A 54 12.11 2.19 -26.48
N LEU A 55 11.48 3.24 -25.93
CA LEU A 55 10.71 4.20 -26.71
C LEU A 55 11.63 5.12 -27.51
N LYS A 56 11.36 5.23 -28.81
CA LYS A 56 12.06 6.21 -29.67
C LYS A 56 11.41 7.58 -29.54
N TRP A 57 11.78 8.31 -28.49
CA TRP A 57 11.17 9.58 -28.11
C TRP A 57 11.11 10.65 -29.22
N GLY A 58 12.08 10.67 -30.14
CA GLY A 58 12.04 11.54 -31.32
C GLY A 58 10.84 11.24 -32.25
N SER A 59 10.60 9.96 -32.53
CA SER A 59 9.45 9.48 -33.32
C SER A 59 8.14 9.68 -32.55
N VAL A 60 8.11 9.26 -31.28
CA VAL A 60 6.98 9.41 -30.36
C VAL A 60 6.50 10.86 -30.33
N ALA A 61 7.40 11.81 -30.07
CA ALA A 61 7.05 13.23 -29.98
C ALA A 61 6.61 13.81 -31.33
N GLN A 62 7.09 13.27 -32.46
CA GLN A 62 6.62 13.68 -33.79
C GLN A 62 5.17 13.24 -34.07
N VAL A 63 4.84 12.02 -33.65
CA VAL A 63 3.60 11.34 -33.98
C VAL A 63 2.50 11.69 -32.97
N TRP A 64 2.74 11.48 -31.68
CA TRP A 64 1.70 11.63 -30.65
C TRP A 64 1.34 13.09 -30.41
N SER A 65 2.23 14.04 -30.71
CA SER A 65 1.89 15.48 -30.63
C SER A 65 0.83 15.91 -31.65
N ARG A 66 0.49 15.04 -32.61
CA ARG A 66 -0.53 15.27 -33.64
C ARG A 66 -1.84 14.54 -33.35
N LEU A 67 -1.90 13.75 -32.27
CA LEU A 67 -3.14 13.09 -31.86
C LEU A 67 -4.20 14.16 -31.56
N PRO A 68 -5.33 14.16 -32.27
CA PRO A 68 -6.25 15.29 -32.26
C PRO A 68 -7.06 15.36 -30.97
N GLN A 69 -7.21 14.27 -30.22
CA GLN A 69 -8.02 14.22 -29.00
C GLN A 69 -7.19 14.05 -27.72
N LEU A 70 -5.86 13.95 -27.80
CA LEU A 70 -5.01 13.67 -26.63
C LEU A 70 -5.10 14.81 -25.60
N VAL A 71 -5.63 14.50 -24.42
CA VAL A 71 -5.82 15.38 -23.26
C VAL A 71 -4.80 15.08 -22.17
N GLY A 72 -4.55 13.81 -21.88
CA GLY A 72 -3.61 13.37 -20.84
C GLY A 72 -2.56 12.42 -21.41
N LEU A 73 -1.30 12.64 -21.01
CA LEU A 73 -0.18 11.77 -21.37
C LEU A 73 0.67 11.46 -20.14
N ASP A 74 0.79 10.19 -19.80
CA ASP A 74 1.63 9.70 -18.71
C ASP A 74 2.83 8.94 -19.27
N VAL A 75 4.02 9.46 -18.98
CA VAL A 75 5.33 8.95 -19.38
C VAL A 75 6.22 8.67 -18.17
N SER A 76 5.63 8.58 -16.98
CA SER A 76 6.35 8.36 -15.72
C SER A 76 7.24 7.12 -15.80
N ARG A 77 8.41 7.16 -15.17
CA ARG A 77 9.36 6.02 -15.12
C ARG A 77 9.86 5.58 -16.50
N THR A 78 10.02 6.54 -17.43
CA THR A 78 10.63 6.31 -18.75
C THR A 78 11.87 7.18 -18.94
N ASP A 79 12.61 6.93 -20.02
CA ASP A 79 13.80 7.70 -20.42
C ASP A 79 13.46 8.92 -21.31
N VAL A 80 12.25 9.47 -21.19
CA VAL A 80 11.81 10.64 -21.97
C VAL A 80 12.77 11.82 -21.81
N ASN A 81 13.02 12.54 -22.90
CA ASN A 81 13.89 13.71 -22.92
C ASN A 81 13.13 15.04 -22.97
N LEU A 82 13.78 16.12 -22.52
CA LEU A 82 13.19 17.47 -22.45
C LEU A 82 12.66 17.98 -23.79
N SER A 83 13.35 17.65 -24.89
CA SER A 83 12.94 18.07 -26.24
C SER A 83 11.58 17.49 -26.63
N SER A 84 11.32 16.25 -26.21
CA SER A 84 10.06 15.54 -26.48
C SER A 84 8.92 16.15 -25.65
N ILE A 85 9.16 16.41 -24.36
CA ILE A 85 8.18 17.07 -23.48
C ILE A 85 7.85 18.49 -23.96
N THR A 86 8.86 19.28 -24.30
CA THR A 86 8.65 20.64 -24.85
C THR A 86 7.83 20.59 -26.13
N ARG A 87 8.08 19.59 -26.97
CA ARG A 87 7.31 19.38 -28.21
C ARG A 87 5.84 19.04 -27.91
N PHE A 88 5.56 18.15 -26.97
CA PHE A 88 4.19 17.85 -26.56
C PHE A 88 3.47 19.09 -26.01
N LEU A 89 4.12 19.81 -25.11
CA LEU A 89 3.58 21.03 -24.52
C LEU A 89 3.41 22.19 -25.53
N SER A 90 4.12 22.17 -26.67
CA SER A 90 4.03 23.21 -27.69
C SER A 90 3.10 22.88 -28.86
N LEU A 91 3.07 21.61 -29.29
CA LEU A 91 2.41 21.20 -30.54
C LEU A 91 1.10 20.45 -30.34
N SER A 92 0.92 19.73 -29.22
CA SER A 92 -0.33 19.01 -28.98
C SER A 92 -1.46 20.01 -28.80
N ARG A 93 -2.56 19.90 -29.54
CA ARG A 93 -3.60 20.95 -29.53
C ARG A 93 -4.46 20.92 -28.27
N ASN A 94 -4.77 19.73 -27.76
CA ASN A 94 -5.73 19.50 -26.68
C ASN A 94 -5.09 18.96 -25.39
N LEU A 95 -3.76 18.76 -25.38
CA LEU A 95 -3.06 18.23 -24.21
C LEU A 95 -3.18 19.23 -23.06
N LYS A 96 -3.74 18.78 -21.94
CA LYS A 96 -3.90 19.55 -20.70
C LYS A 96 -2.92 19.08 -19.63
N VAL A 97 -2.68 17.77 -19.53
CA VAL A 97 -1.91 17.18 -18.44
C VAL A 97 -0.84 16.25 -19.00
N LEU A 98 0.40 16.44 -18.55
CA LEU A 98 1.50 15.53 -18.80
C LEU A 98 2.09 15.09 -17.47
N ILE A 99 2.16 13.78 -17.23
CA ILE A 99 2.69 13.17 -16.01
C ILE A 99 4.03 12.51 -16.34
N ALA A 100 5.08 12.87 -15.59
CA ALA A 100 6.45 12.40 -15.78
C ALA A 100 7.13 12.21 -14.40
N LEU A 101 6.52 11.37 -13.55
CA LEU A 101 7.07 11.04 -12.22
C LEU A 101 8.23 10.05 -12.36
N ASN A 102 9.32 10.25 -11.62
CA ASN A 102 10.50 9.37 -11.65
C ASN A 102 11.11 9.24 -13.06
N CYS A 103 11.31 10.39 -13.72
CA CYS A 103 11.90 10.48 -15.06
C CYS A 103 13.27 11.17 -14.96
N PRO A 104 14.40 10.51 -15.30
CA PRO A 104 15.75 11.01 -14.99
C PRO A 104 16.04 12.45 -15.47
N VAL A 105 15.46 12.85 -16.60
CA VAL A 105 15.65 14.20 -17.17
C VAL A 105 15.09 15.33 -16.29
N PHE A 106 14.13 15.03 -15.40
CA PHE A 106 13.49 16.00 -14.53
C PHE A 106 14.03 15.95 -13.09
N GLU A 107 14.96 15.04 -12.83
CA GLU A 107 15.40 14.68 -11.49
C GLU A 107 16.90 14.95 -11.28
N GLY A 108 17.62 15.25 -12.37
CA GLY A 108 18.93 15.90 -12.36
C GLY A 108 18.82 17.41 -12.63
N GLU A 109 18.94 18.23 -11.59
CA GLU A 109 19.26 19.68 -11.65
C GLU A 109 18.51 20.56 -12.67
N VAL A 110 17.27 20.23 -13.04
CA VAL A 110 16.43 21.15 -13.82
C VAL A 110 15.75 22.13 -12.86
N ASP A 111 15.89 23.42 -13.17
CA ASP A 111 15.31 24.54 -12.45
C ASP A 111 13.84 24.26 -12.08
N ARG A 112 13.60 24.09 -10.77
CA ARG A 112 12.39 23.49 -10.18
C ARG A 112 11.11 24.25 -10.51
N ASN A 113 11.22 25.48 -11.05
CA ASN A 113 10.09 26.39 -11.24
C ASN A 113 9.71 26.65 -12.71
N THR A 114 10.52 26.27 -13.70
CA THR A 114 10.40 26.84 -15.07
C THR A 114 9.37 26.15 -15.98
N MET A 115 8.83 24.99 -15.60
CA MET A 115 7.95 24.18 -16.48
C MET A 115 6.50 24.05 -15.98
N HIS A 116 6.17 24.68 -14.85
CA HIS A 116 4.95 24.38 -14.10
C HIS A 116 3.62 24.76 -14.74
N ASN A 117 3.61 25.66 -15.71
CA ASN A 117 2.38 26.00 -16.42
C ASN A 117 2.72 26.71 -17.72
N ASN A 118 2.66 25.99 -18.84
CA ASN A 118 2.84 26.60 -20.15
C ASN A 118 1.48 26.74 -20.84
N LYS A 119 0.88 27.94 -20.76
CA LYS A 119 -0.38 28.29 -21.43
C LYS A 119 -1.58 27.41 -21.02
N GLY A 120 -1.75 27.13 -19.73
CA GLY A 120 -2.88 26.33 -19.22
C GLY A 120 -2.69 24.82 -19.36
N ARG A 121 -1.42 24.37 -19.45
CA ARG A 121 -1.03 22.95 -19.47
C ARG A 121 -0.17 22.66 -18.27
N ILE A 122 -0.38 21.50 -17.68
CA ILE A 122 0.25 21.08 -16.44
C ILE A 122 1.26 19.98 -16.73
N LEU A 123 2.45 20.13 -16.16
CA LEU A 123 3.46 19.10 -16.09
C LEU A 123 3.59 18.66 -14.63
N LEU A 124 3.32 17.38 -14.35
CA LEU A 124 3.45 16.78 -13.03
C LEU A 124 4.73 15.92 -12.99
N THR A 125 5.67 16.29 -12.12
CA THR A 125 6.91 15.57 -11.82
C THR A 125 7.03 15.35 -10.30
N LEU A 126 7.98 14.51 -9.84
CA LEU A 126 8.17 14.29 -8.40
C LEU A 126 8.56 15.56 -7.64
N PHE A 127 9.34 16.44 -8.27
CA PHE A 127 9.79 17.69 -7.67
C PHE A 127 8.87 18.88 -7.95
N SER A 128 7.79 18.64 -8.69
CA SER A 128 6.70 19.59 -8.85
C SER A 128 5.74 19.48 -7.66
N ASP A 129 5.08 20.57 -7.25
CA ASP A 129 3.94 20.49 -6.32
C ASP A 129 2.73 19.88 -7.04
N ILE A 130 2.52 18.57 -6.85
CA ILE A 130 1.48 17.80 -7.55
C ILE A 130 0.09 18.34 -7.20
N VAL A 131 -0.13 18.66 -5.92
CA VAL A 131 -1.42 19.15 -5.42
C VAL A 131 -1.76 20.49 -6.07
N LYS A 132 -0.83 21.45 -6.09
CA LYS A 132 -1.02 22.74 -6.79
C LYS A 132 -1.14 22.56 -8.30
N GLY A 133 -0.39 21.64 -8.88
CA GLY A 133 -0.47 21.29 -10.30
C GLY A 133 -1.88 20.87 -10.69
N VAL A 134 -2.45 19.89 -9.99
CA VAL A 134 -3.84 19.44 -10.19
C VAL A 134 -4.82 20.55 -9.85
N ALA A 135 -4.56 21.35 -8.80
CA ALA A 135 -5.42 22.45 -8.38
C ALA A 135 -5.57 23.52 -9.49
N SER A 136 -4.53 23.73 -10.29
CA SER A 136 -4.56 24.68 -11.40
C SER A 136 -5.49 24.29 -12.57
N LEU A 137 -6.04 23.07 -12.57
CA LEU A 137 -7.12 22.68 -13.48
C LEU A 137 -8.45 23.39 -13.15
N PHE A 138 -8.60 23.88 -11.92
CA PHE A 138 -9.79 24.55 -11.44
C PHE A 138 -9.61 26.07 -11.57
N ALA A 139 -10.69 26.79 -11.90
CA ALA A 139 -10.64 28.23 -12.21
C ALA A 139 -10.52 29.13 -10.96
N ASP A 140 -10.76 28.59 -9.76
CA ASP A 140 -10.77 29.34 -8.52
C ASP A 140 -9.40 29.26 -7.82
N ASN A 141 -8.85 30.39 -7.36
CA ASN A 141 -7.55 30.44 -6.67
C ASN A 141 -7.58 29.59 -5.37
N LEU A 142 -7.02 28.38 -5.44
CA LEU A 142 -6.90 27.45 -4.31
C LEU A 142 -5.66 27.73 -3.43
N GLU A 143 -5.52 28.94 -2.87
CA GLU A 143 -4.40 29.24 -1.96
C GLU A 143 -4.48 28.46 -0.63
N SER A 144 -5.60 27.78 -0.32
CA SER A 144 -5.84 27.12 0.98
C SER A 144 -6.27 25.65 0.92
N VAL A 145 -6.20 24.99 -0.25
CA VAL A 145 -6.69 23.61 -0.36
C VAL A 145 -5.59 22.60 -0.07
N THR A 146 -5.71 21.98 1.11
CA THR A 146 -4.83 20.92 1.60
C THR A 146 -5.10 19.56 0.93
N ASP A 147 -6.31 19.35 0.40
CA ASP A 147 -6.68 18.15 -0.37
C ASP A 147 -7.46 18.54 -1.63
N VAL A 148 -6.75 18.64 -2.76
CA VAL A 148 -7.32 19.06 -4.04
C VAL A 148 -8.37 18.10 -4.58
N PHE A 149 -8.20 16.80 -4.32
CA PHE A 149 -9.11 15.78 -4.80
C PHE A 149 -10.41 15.79 -3.99
N GLN A 150 -10.33 16.06 -2.68
CA GLN A 150 -11.51 16.26 -1.87
C GLN A 150 -12.27 17.53 -2.23
N HIS A 151 -11.55 18.65 -2.43
CA HIS A 151 -12.17 19.88 -2.90
C HIS A 151 -12.90 19.66 -4.24
N TRP A 152 -12.29 18.96 -5.19
CA TRP A 152 -12.94 18.61 -6.45
C TRP A 152 -14.26 17.83 -6.25
N LYS A 153 -14.29 16.86 -5.33
CA LYS A 153 -15.53 16.10 -5.03
C LYS A 153 -16.64 17.01 -4.52
N GLU A 154 -16.30 18.05 -3.75
CA GLU A 154 -17.26 19.02 -3.21
C GLU A 154 -17.78 19.99 -4.28
N ILE A 155 -16.92 20.45 -5.18
CA ILE A 155 -17.26 21.40 -6.25
C ILE A 155 -17.76 20.73 -7.53
N ARG A 156 -18.06 19.42 -7.51
CA ARG A 156 -18.51 18.63 -8.66
C ARG A 156 -19.87 19.14 -9.21
N ASN A 157 -19.84 20.30 -9.84
CA ASN A 157 -20.96 21.03 -10.42
C ASN A 157 -21.16 20.68 -11.91
N GLY A 158 -20.91 19.42 -12.28
CA GLY A 158 -21.35 18.86 -13.57
C GLY A 158 -20.44 19.07 -14.78
N ASP A 159 -19.19 19.54 -14.63
CA ASP A 159 -18.22 19.52 -15.75
C ASP A 159 -17.65 18.11 -15.97
N LYS A 160 -18.39 17.31 -16.75
CA LYS A 160 -18.02 15.92 -17.09
C LYS A 160 -16.62 15.78 -17.68
N ASN A 161 -16.11 16.79 -18.39
CA ASN A 161 -14.78 16.70 -19.00
C ASN A 161 -13.67 16.84 -17.95
N LEU A 162 -13.88 17.69 -16.95
CA LEU A 162 -12.94 17.85 -15.85
C LEU A 162 -12.94 16.60 -14.96
N ASP A 163 -14.12 16.03 -14.75
CA ASP A 163 -14.27 14.78 -14.00
C ASP A 163 -13.48 13.63 -14.65
N GLU A 164 -13.58 13.45 -15.97
CA GLU A 164 -12.79 12.45 -16.72
C GLU A 164 -11.27 12.65 -16.53
N VAL A 165 -10.79 13.90 -16.56
CA VAL A 165 -9.36 14.22 -16.41
C VAL A 165 -8.86 13.90 -14.99
N VAL A 166 -9.61 14.28 -13.96
CA VAL A 166 -9.21 14.04 -12.56
C VAL A 166 -9.19 12.55 -12.24
N VAL A 167 -10.22 11.81 -12.69
CA VAL A 167 -10.28 10.34 -12.55
C VAL A 167 -9.07 9.68 -13.20
N TRP A 168 -8.69 10.12 -14.41
CA TRP A 168 -7.50 9.59 -15.08
C TRP A 168 -6.20 9.95 -14.37
N ILE A 169 -6.08 11.17 -13.82
CA ILE A 169 -4.90 11.59 -13.02
C ILE A 169 -4.75 10.71 -11.77
N GLU A 170 -5.83 10.47 -11.02
CA GLU A 170 -5.81 9.59 -9.85
C GLU A 170 -5.31 8.18 -10.23
N TRP A 171 -5.79 7.65 -11.35
CA TRP A 171 -5.38 6.35 -11.86
C TRP A 171 -3.89 6.30 -12.24
N ALA A 172 -3.40 7.29 -12.98
CA ALA A 172 -2.02 7.34 -13.45
C ALA A 172 -1.02 7.59 -12.32
N ILE A 173 -1.34 8.51 -11.40
CA ILE A 173 -0.49 8.83 -10.25
C ILE A 173 -0.44 7.67 -9.27
N SER A 174 -1.57 7.04 -8.93
CA SER A 174 -1.59 5.91 -8.00
C SER A 174 -0.71 4.75 -8.47
N HIS A 175 -0.74 4.43 -9.77
CA HIS A 175 0.14 3.41 -10.33
C HIS A 175 1.62 3.79 -10.21
N SER A 176 1.97 5.01 -10.57
CA SER A 176 3.36 5.48 -10.52
C SER A 176 3.89 5.57 -9.09
N LEU A 177 3.10 6.08 -8.15
CA LEU A 177 3.48 6.17 -6.74
C LEU A 177 3.66 4.80 -6.09
N LEU A 178 2.80 3.82 -6.39
CA LEU A 178 3.00 2.45 -5.94
C LEU A 178 4.36 1.91 -6.38
N ARG A 179 4.70 2.10 -7.65
CA ARG A 179 5.99 1.61 -8.19
C ARG A 179 7.19 2.35 -7.62
N ILE A 180 7.03 3.63 -7.26
CA ILE A 180 8.09 4.40 -6.58
C ILE A 180 8.22 3.91 -5.13
N ALA A 181 7.11 3.59 -4.46
CA ALA A 181 7.11 3.01 -3.12
C ALA A 181 7.77 1.64 -3.08
N GLU A 182 7.52 0.75 -4.06
CA GLU A 182 8.16 -0.57 -4.16
C GLU A 182 9.69 -0.50 -4.34
N ASN A 183 10.21 0.51 -5.03
CA ASN A 183 11.66 0.70 -5.17
C ASN A 183 12.29 1.35 -3.93
N ASN A 184 11.48 2.10 -3.18
CA ASN A 184 11.77 2.73 -1.90
C ASN A 184 13.16 3.37 -1.75
N LEU A 185 13.66 4.02 -2.80
CA LEU A 185 14.99 4.62 -2.77
C LEU A 185 15.02 5.80 -1.78
N LYS A 186 16.10 5.91 -1.00
CA LYS A 186 16.30 6.98 -0.01
C LYS A 186 16.23 8.39 -0.60
N GLU A 187 16.53 8.54 -1.88
CA GLU A 187 16.42 9.82 -2.59
C GLU A 187 14.99 10.37 -2.65
N PHE A 188 13.98 9.52 -2.44
CA PHE A 188 12.57 9.92 -2.40
C PHE A 188 12.07 10.27 -1.00
N ASP A 189 12.90 10.22 0.05
CA ASP A 189 12.50 10.55 1.43
C ASP A 189 11.85 11.94 1.51
N ASP A 190 12.50 12.96 0.93
CA ASP A 190 12.00 14.34 0.92
C ASP A 190 10.67 14.44 0.18
N PHE A 191 10.53 13.75 -0.96
CA PHE A 191 9.27 13.72 -1.71
C PHE A 191 8.12 13.15 -0.86
N TRP A 192 8.33 12.00 -0.21
CA TRP A 192 7.31 11.35 0.59
C TRP A 192 6.84 12.21 1.76
N LEU A 193 7.79 12.90 2.43
CA LEU A 193 7.50 13.75 3.57
C LEU A 193 6.88 15.10 3.18
N THR A 194 7.22 15.65 2.02
CA THR A 194 6.75 16.98 1.59
C THR A 194 5.37 16.94 0.91
N GLN A 195 5.09 15.91 0.11
CA GLN A 195 3.82 15.82 -0.63
C GLN A 195 3.33 14.40 -0.87
N GLY A 196 4.22 13.40 -1.00
CA GLY A 196 3.83 12.04 -1.40
C GLY A 196 2.83 11.40 -0.45
N ALA A 197 3.03 11.51 0.87
CA ALA A 197 2.07 11.03 1.86
C ALA A 197 0.68 11.71 1.72
N ALA A 198 0.65 13.04 1.53
CA ALA A 198 -0.60 13.76 1.34
C ALA A 198 -1.33 13.33 0.05
N VAL A 199 -0.60 13.11 -1.04
CA VAL A 199 -1.19 12.60 -2.29
C VAL A 199 -1.73 11.18 -2.11
N LEU A 200 -1.01 10.29 -1.42
CA LEU A 200 -1.50 8.95 -1.11
C LEU A 200 -2.80 8.99 -0.29
N LEU A 201 -2.87 9.87 0.71
CA LEU A 201 -4.09 10.08 1.49
C LEU A 201 -5.26 10.51 0.59
N SER A 202 -5.07 11.51 -0.27
CA SER A 202 -6.12 11.90 -1.24
C SER A 202 -6.61 10.72 -2.09
N LEU A 203 -5.69 9.87 -2.56
CA LEU A 203 -6.00 8.70 -3.40
C LEU A 203 -6.75 7.59 -2.65
N LEU A 204 -6.51 7.40 -1.35
CA LEU A 204 -7.31 6.47 -0.52
C LEU A 204 -8.79 6.84 -0.49
N GLN A 205 -9.13 8.11 -0.75
CA GLN A 205 -10.52 8.57 -0.82
C GLN A 205 -11.09 8.54 -2.25
N SER A 206 -10.36 8.06 -3.25
CA SER A 206 -10.83 8.01 -4.64
C SER A 206 -12.13 7.21 -4.76
N SER A 207 -12.95 7.55 -5.75
CA SER A 207 -14.12 6.74 -6.11
C SER A 207 -13.76 5.48 -6.90
N GLN A 208 -12.50 5.30 -7.28
CA GLN A 208 -12.02 4.15 -8.04
C GLN A 208 -11.39 3.12 -7.09
N GLU A 209 -11.97 1.93 -6.99
CA GLU A 209 -11.48 0.88 -6.09
C GLU A 209 -10.00 0.52 -6.38
N GLU A 210 -9.61 0.41 -7.64
CA GLU A 210 -8.22 0.14 -8.04
C GLU A 210 -7.24 1.23 -7.59
N VAL A 211 -7.68 2.49 -7.55
CA VAL A 211 -6.86 3.61 -7.04
C VAL A 211 -6.69 3.50 -5.53
N GLN A 212 -7.78 3.19 -4.81
CA GLN A 212 -7.73 2.99 -3.37
C GLN A 212 -6.82 1.83 -3.00
N GLU A 213 -6.89 0.72 -3.74
CA GLU A 213 -6.04 -0.45 -3.55
C GLU A 213 -4.56 -0.09 -3.73
N ARG A 214 -4.18 0.48 -4.88
CA ARG A 214 -2.80 0.90 -5.15
C ARG A 214 -2.29 1.92 -4.12
N ALA A 215 -3.14 2.83 -3.68
CA ALA A 215 -2.79 3.80 -2.64
C ALA A 215 -2.57 3.11 -1.29
N ALA A 216 -3.41 2.15 -0.89
CA ALA A 216 -3.25 1.39 0.35
C ALA A 216 -1.96 0.54 0.31
N THR A 217 -1.69 -0.16 -0.80
CA THR A 217 -0.44 -0.89 -1.00
C THR A 217 0.77 0.04 -0.98
N ALA A 218 0.68 1.21 -1.62
CA ALA A 218 1.77 2.19 -1.59
C ALA A 218 2.02 2.69 -0.16
N VAL A 219 0.96 2.95 0.63
CA VAL A 219 1.08 3.31 2.06
C VAL A 219 1.72 2.19 2.86
N ALA A 220 1.32 0.93 2.65
CA ALA A 220 1.91 -0.22 3.32
C ALA A 220 3.40 -0.39 3.00
N THR A 221 3.79 -0.09 1.76
CA THR A 221 5.14 -0.34 1.24
C THR A 221 6.11 0.80 1.58
N PHE A 222 5.72 2.05 1.37
CA PHE A 222 6.66 3.17 1.54
C PHE A 222 7.02 3.43 3.01
N VAL A 223 6.24 2.97 3.99
CA VAL A 223 6.62 3.17 5.40
C VAL A 223 7.70 2.21 5.87
N VAL A 224 7.86 1.06 5.21
CA VAL A 224 8.83 0.02 5.59
C VAL A 224 10.22 0.40 5.11
N ILE A 225 11.25 0.26 5.95
CA ILE A 225 12.66 0.49 5.57
C ILE A 225 13.33 -0.83 5.20
N ASP A 226 13.05 -1.87 5.99
CA ASP A 226 13.59 -3.21 5.81
C ASP A 226 12.48 -4.23 6.14
N ASP A 227 12.19 -5.10 5.17
CA ASP A 227 11.21 -6.17 5.29
C ASP A 227 11.69 -7.27 6.26
N GLU A 228 13.01 -7.47 6.41
CA GLU A 228 13.56 -8.51 7.29
C GLU A 228 13.48 -8.11 8.77
N ASP A 229 13.75 -6.84 9.07
CA ASP A 229 13.76 -6.31 10.44
C ASP A 229 12.41 -5.72 10.88
N ALA A 230 11.40 -5.72 9.99
CA ALA A 230 10.09 -5.10 10.21
C ALA A 230 10.22 -3.67 10.80
N THR A 231 11.10 -2.86 10.20
CA THR A 231 11.34 -1.48 10.66
C THR A 231 10.58 -0.49 9.80
N VAL A 232 10.02 0.55 10.42
CA VAL A 232 9.33 1.63 9.71
C VAL A 232 10.01 2.98 9.88
N HIS A 233 9.86 3.82 8.86
CA HIS A 233 10.32 5.18 8.86
C HIS A 233 9.36 6.06 9.66
N CYS A 234 9.70 6.38 10.91
CA CYS A 234 8.83 7.11 11.84
C CYS A 234 8.24 8.41 11.25
N GLN A 235 9.04 9.22 10.55
CA GLN A 235 8.54 10.46 9.95
C GLN A 235 7.49 10.22 8.84
N ARG A 236 7.61 9.13 8.07
CA ARG A 236 6.64 8.76 7.03
C ARG A 236 5.35 8.24 7.66
N ALA A 237 5.48 7.44 8.72
CA ALA A 237 4.33 6.99 9.53
C ALA A 237 3.59 8.17 10.18
N GLU A 238 4.33 9.14 10.75
CA GLU A 238 3.77 10.38 11.30
C GLU A 238 3.07 11.24 10.24
N ALA A 239 3.60 11.30 9.02
CA ALA A 239 2.96 12.03 7.91
C ALA A 239 1.57 11.44 7.56
N ILE A 240 1.42 10.11 7.61
CA ILE A 240 0.12 9.44 7.43
C ILE A 240 -0.81 9.72 8.61
N LEU A 241 -0.28 9.71 9.84
CA LEU A 241 -1.05 9.99 11.05
C LEU A 241 -1.64 11.41 11.06
N CYS A 242 -0.87 12.41 10.63
CA CYS A 242 -1.31 13.81 10.63
C CYS A 242 -2.48 14.11 9.67
N GLY A 243 -2.71 13.28 8.64
CA GLY A 243 -3.68 13.56 7.57
C GLY A 243 -4.95 12.70 7.60
N ASP A 244 -5.49 12.39 8.78
CA ASP A 244 -6.66 11.50 8.97
C ASP A 244 -6.45 10.06 8.42
N GLY A 245 -5.21 9.69 8.07
CA GLY A 245 -4.90 8.44 7.37
C GLY A 245 -5.33 7.18 8.11
N ILE A 246 -5.23 7.18 9.45
CA ILE A 246 -5.67 6.06 10.28
C ILE A 246 -7.17 5.81 10.13
N ARG A 247 -8.00 6.86 10.22
CA ARG A 247 -9.45 6.73 10.05
C ARG A 247 -9.79 6.21 8.65
N MET A 248 -9.05 6.67 7.63
CA MET A 248 -9.27 6.28 6.25
C MET A 248 -8.94 4.81 6.01
N LEU A 249 -7.78 4.35 6.45
CA LEU A 249 -7.38 2.94 6.36
C LEU A 249 -8.35 2.04 7.13
N LEU A 250 -8.78 2.45 8.33
CA LEU A 250 -9.79 1.70 9.11
C LEU A 250 -11.16 1.61 8.41
N ASN A 251 -11.52 2.60 7.59
CA ASN A 251 -12.74 2.54 6.76
C ASN A 251 -12.55 1.58 5.58
N LEU A 252 -11.40 1.61 4.90
CA LEU A 252 -11.08 0.70 3.79
C LEU A 252 -10.96 -0.75 4.26
N ALA A 253 -10.44 -0.99 5.46
CA ALA A 253 -10.38 -2.30 6.07
C ALA A 253 -11.78 -2.92 6.32
N ARG A 254 -12.84 -2.11 6.34
CA ARG A 254 -14.23 -2.59 6.41
C ARG A 254 -14.88 -2.81 5.04
N SER A 255 -14.14 -2.62 3.95
CA SER A 255 -14.63 -2.87 2.60
C SER A 255 -15.03 -4.34 2.42
N CYS A 256 -15.99 -4.60 1.53
CA CYS A 256 -16.31 -5.96 1.10
C CYS A 256 -15.32 -6.51 0.06
N GLN A 257 -14.42 -5.67 -0.47
CA GLN A 257 -13.39 -6.06 -1.43
C GLN A 257 -12.19 -6.62 -0.68
N GLU A 258 -11.95 -7.92 -0.79
CA GLU A 258 -10.94 -8.63 0.01
C GLU A 258 -9.51 -8.11 -0.24
N VAL A 259 -9.17 -7.75 -1.49
CA VAL A 259 -7.84 -7.21 -1.82
C VAL A 259 -7.62 -5.85 -1.15
N LEU A 260 -8.55 -4.92 -1.32
CA LEU A 260 -8.47 -3.61 -0.66
C LEU A 260 -8.48 -3.74 0.87
N GLN A 261 -9.25 -4.69 1.41
CA GLN A 261 -9.31 -4.99 2.82
C GLN A 261 -7.96 -5.52 3.35
N SER A 262 -7.29 -6.44 2.65
CA SER A 262 -5.97 -6.95 3.04
C SER A 262 -4.90 -5.86 2.96
N GLU A 263 -4.89 -5.06 1.90
CA GLU A 263 -3.91 -3.98 1.73
C GLU A 263 -4.07 -2.87 2.78
N ALA A 264 -5.32 -2.53 3.16
CA ALA A 264 -5.58 -1.61 4.25
C ALA A 264 -5.14 -2.19 5.61
N ALA A 265 -5.42 -3.47 5.88
CA ALA A 265 -4.98 -4.14 7.10
C ALA A 265 -3.45 -4.19 7.21
N LYS A 266 -2.76 -4.50 6.10
CA LYS A 266 -1.30 -4.48 6.00
C LYS A 266 -0.71 -3.11 6.27
N ALA A 267 -1.28 -2.06 5.67
CA ALA A 267 -0.86 -0.69 5.94
C ALA A 267 -0.99 -0.33 7.42
N ILE A 268 -2.12 -0.68 8.05
CA ILE A 268 -2.34 -0.48 9.50
C ILE A 268 -1.32 -1.26 10.32
N ALA A 269 -1.04 -2.51 9.95
CA ALA A 269 -0.09 -3.36 10.64
C ALA A 269 1.31 -2.74 10.63
N ASN A 270 1.83 -2.40 9.45
CA ASN A 270 3.16 -1.80 9.30
C ASN A 270 3.25 -0.47 10.06
N LEU A 271 2.25 0.39 9.90
CA LEU A 271 2.20 1.68 10.60
C LEU A 271 2.20 1.53 12.13
N SER A 272 1.57 0.48 12.66
CA SER A 272 1.45 0.24 14.11
C SER A 272 2.75 -0.21 14.78
N ILE A 273 3.85 -0.37 14.03
CA ILE A 273 5.20 -0.50 14.61
C ILE A 273 5.60 0.82 15.29
N ASP A 274 5.14 1.96 14.79
CA ASP A 274 5.31 3.25 15.46
C ASP A 274 4.31 3.41 16.61
N SER A 275 4.82 3.73 17.81
CA SER A 275 4.01 3.78 19.02
C SER A 275 2.95 4.88 19.03
N LYS A 276 3.18 6.00 18.35
CA LYS A 276 2.18 7.09 18.24
C LYS A 276 1.05 6.66 17.32
N VAL A 277 1.39 5.96 16.25
CA VAL A 277 0.39 5.43 15.32
C VAL A 277 -0.40 4.30 15.94
N ALA A 278 0.26 3.35 16.62
CA ALA A 278 -0.40 2.27 17.36
C ALA A 278 -1.45 2.81 18.35
N LYS A 279 -1.11 3.89 19.08
CA LYS A 279 -2.04 4.59 19.96
C LYS A 279 -3.26 5.14 19.21
N ALA A 280 -3.03 5.86 18.12
CA ALA A 280 -4.12 6.43 17.32
C ALA A 280 -5.03 5.35 16.71
N VAL A 281 -4.48 4.23 16.25
CA VAL A 281 -5.23 3.07 15.75
C VAL A 281 -6.11 2.50 16.85
N ALA A 282 -5.58 2.28 18.06
CA ALA A 282 -6.35 1.76 19.18
C ALA A 282 -7.47 2.72 19.63
N GLU A 283 -7.18 4.01 19.76
CA GLU A 283 -8.17 5.04 20.12
C GLU A 283 -9.28 5.18 19.07
N SER A 284 -8.99 4.88 17.80
CA SER A 284 -9.95 4.89 16.69
C SER A 284 -10.78 3.60 16.56
N GLY A 285 -10.67 2.67 17.53
CA GLY A 285 -11.38 1.38 17.49
C GLY A 285 -10.74 0.35 16.55
N GLY A 286 -9.47 0.54 16.18
CA GLY A 286 -8.71 -0.34 15.29
C GLY A 286 -8.64 -1.79 15.76
N ILE A 287 -8.51 -2.02 17.08
CA ILE A 287 -8.39 -3.35 17.67
C ILE A 287 -9.61 -4.22 17.34
N ASP A 288 -10.83 -3.69 17.51
CA ASP A 288 -12.06 -4.44 17.24
C ASP A 288 -12.23 -4.76 15.75
N ILE A 289 -11.78 -3.85 14.88
CA ILE A 289 -11.82 -4.04 13.43
C ILE A 289 -10.86 -5.16 13.04
N LEU A 290 -9.60 -5.08 13.45
CA LEU A 290 -8.58 -6.10 13.14
C LEU A 290 -8.95 -7.46 13.76
N ALA A 291 -9.52 -7.48 14.98
CA ALA A 291 -9.99 -8.72 15.61
C ALA A 291 -11.13 -9.39 14.84
N ASN A 292 -11.98 -8.62 14.16
CA ASN A 292 -13.01 -9.18 13.28
C ASN A 292 -12.41 -9.64 11.94
N LEU A 293 -11.45 -8.90 11.38
CA LEU A 293 -10.77 -9.25 10.13
C LEU A 293 -9.89 -10.49 10.25
N ALA A 294 -9.27 -10.69 11.41
CA ALA A 294 -8.50 -11.89 11.72
C ALA A 294 -9.34 -13.18 11.70
N LYS A 295 -10.67 -13.08 11.68
CA LYS A 295 -11.61 -14.21 11.51
C LYS A 295 -12.07 -14.42 10.07
N SER A 296 -11.51 -13.66 9.12
CA SER A 296 -11.88 -13.75 7.71
C SER A 296 -11.53 -15.12 7.15
N THR A 297 -12.35 -15.62 6.22
CA THR A 297 -12.02 -16.82 5.44
C THR A 297 -10.96 -16.54 4.38
N ASN A 298 -10.70 -15.27 4.07
CA ASN A 298 -9.57 -14.89 3.22
C ASN A 298 -8.30 -14.88 4.08
N ARG A 299 -7.40 -15.82 3.78
CA ARG A 299 -6.14 -16.00 4.52
C ARG A 299 -5.28 -14.74 4.55
N LEU A 300 -5.16 -14.00 3.44
CA LEU A 300 -4.34 -12.79 3.39
C LEU A 300 -4.91 -11.72 4.32
N VAL A 301 -6.24 -11.52 4.32
CA VAL A 301 -6.90 -10.58 5.23
C VAL A 301 -6.66 -10.99 6.69
N ALA A 302 -6.83 -12.27 7.00
CA ALA A 302 -6.66 -12.76 8.37
C ALA A 302 -5.22 -12.61 8.87
N GLU A 303 -4.25 -12.93 8.03
CA GLU A 303 -2.81 -12.85 8.31
C GLU A 303 -2.37 -11.40 8.61
N GLU A 304 -2.72 -10.47 7.73
CA GLU A 304 -2.36 -9.04 7.89
C GLU A 304 -3.05 -8.42 9.12
N ALA A 305 -4.30 -8.82 9.41
CA ALA A 305 -5.02 -8.34 10.58
C ALA A 305 -4.42 -8.88 11.89
N ALA A 306 -3.98 -10.14 11.91
CA ALA A 306 -3.27 -10.73 13.05
C ALA A 306 -1.92 -10.03 13.28
N GLY A 307 -1.16 -9.74 12.23
CA GLY A 307 0.07 -8.94 12.30
C GLY A 307 -0.17 -7.54 12.87
N GLY A 308 -1.26 -6.88 12.49
CA GLY A 308 -1.63 -5.58 13.07
C GLY A 308 -1.99 -5.64 14.55
N LEU A 309 -2.74 -6.66 14.97
CA LEU A 309 -3.02 -6.90 16.40
C LEU A 309 -1.75 -7.17 17.19
N TRP A 310 -0.78 -7.88 16.60
CA TRP A 310 0.53 -8.07 17.20
C TRP A 310 1.22 -6.73 17.44
N ASN A 311 1.37 -5.88 16.43
CA ASN A 311 2.07 -4.61 16.61
C ASN A 311 1.39 -3.72 17.68
N LEU A 312 0.06 -3.76 17.77
CA LEU A 312 -0.70 -3.09 18.83
C LEU A 312 -0.51 -3.71 20.23
N SER A 313 -0.20 -5.00 20.32
CA SER A 313 0.01 -5.74 21.57
C SER A 313 1.36 -5.46 22.24
N VAL A 314 2.33 -4.89 21.51
CA VAL A 314 3.64 -4.53 22.05
C VAL A 314 3.59 -3.18 22.81
N GLY A 315 2.61 -2.31 22.52
CA GLY A 315 2.49 -0.97 23.10
C GLY A 315 1.89 -0.93 24.52
N ASP A 316 2.40 -0.07 25.40
CA ASP A 316 2.08 -0.10 26.84
C ASP A 316 0.62 0.23 27.22
N GLU A 317 -0.08 1.08 26.47
CA GLU A 317 -1.43 1.55 26.85
C GLU A 317 -2.57 0.66 26.33
N HIS A 318 -2.33 -0.15 25.29
CA HIS A 318 -3.40 -0.87 24.56
C HIS A 318 -3.16 -2.37 24.42
N LYS A 319 -2.02 -2.85 24.93
CA LYS A 319 -1.62 -4.25 24.84
C LYS A 319 -2.59 -5.26 25.43
N GLU A 320 -3.27 -4.93 26.53
CA GLU A 320 -4.21 -5.87 27.15
C GLU A 320 -5.37 -6.19 26.20
N ARG A 321 -5.93 -5.19 25.52
CA ARG A 321 -7.05 -5.41 24.59
C ARG A 321 -6.58 -6.17 23.33
N ALA A 322 -5.43 -5.79 22.78
CA ALA A 322 -4.88 -6.44 21.59
C ALA A 322 -4.46 -7.89 21.88
N THR A 323 -3.80 -8.14 23.01
CA THR A 323 -3.42 -9.51 23.44
C THR A 323 -4.66 -10.34 23.76
N GLY A 324 -5.67 -9.75 24.40
CA GLY A 324 -6.94 -10.42 24.65
C GLY A 324 -7.66 -10.81 23.35
N ALA A 325 -7.62 -9.95 22.32
CA ALA A 325 -8.14 -10.26 21.00
C ALA A 325 -7.38 -11.43 20.36
N LEU A 326 -6.04 -11.43 20.40
CA LEU A 326 -5.21 -12.55 19.93
C LEU A 326 -5.50 -13.85 20.69
N ALA A 327 -5.68 -13.80 22.01
CA ALA A 327 -6.00 -14.97 22.82
C ALA A 327 -7.36 -15.59 22.48
N ASN A 328 -8.35 -14.73 22.19
CA ASN A 328 -9.67 -15.18 21.74
C ASN A 328 -9.62 -15.77 20.33
N LEU A 329 -8.78 -15.22 19.43
CA LEU A 329 -8.57 -15.78 18.10
C LEU A 329 -7.88 -17.15 18.16
N GLY A 330 -6.89 -17.31 19.03
CA GLY A 330 -6.22 -18.60 19.24
C GLY A 330 -7.15 -19.70 19.78
N ALA A 331 -8.26 -19.34 20.45
CA ALA A 331 -9.30 -20.26 20.93
C ALA A 331 -10.29 -20.71 19.84
N ASP A 332 -10.27 -20.05 18.67
CA ASP A 332 -11.10 -20.42 17.54
C ASP A 332 -10.31 -21.36 16.63
N GLU A 333 -10.77 -22.61 16.53
CA GLU A 333 -10.15 -23.65 15.70
C GLU A 333 -9.91 -23.17 14.26
N LYS A 334 -10.80 -22.33 13.71
CA LYS A 334 -10.71 -21.82 12.34
C LYS A 334 -9.73 -20.67 12.14
N CYS A 335 -9.31 -20.01 13.22
CA CYS A 335 -8.40 -18.85 13.16
C CYS A 335 -7.01 -19.18 13.73
N SER A 336 -6.90 -20.33 14.42
CA SER A 336 -5.68 -20.77 15.10
C SER A 336 -4.48 -20.92 14.15
N MET A 337 -4.69 -21.44 12.94
CA MET A 337 -3.63 -21.65 11.97
C MET A 337 -3.14 -20.33 11.35
N GLU A 338 -4.05 -19.42 11.07
CA GLU A 338 -3.76 -18.11 10.46
C GLU A 338 -2.98 -17.22 11.44
N VAL A 339 -3.39 -17.20 12.71
CA VAL A 339 -2.63 -16.52 13.78
C VAL A 339 -1.22 -17.09 13.91
N ALA A 340 -1.07 -18.41 13.85
CA ALA A 340 0.25 -19.06 13.92
C ALA A 340 1.15 -18.71 12.73
N LEU A 341 0.59 -18.69 11.50
CA LEU A 341 1.31 -18.41 10.26
C LEU A 341 1.70 -16.93 10.12
N ALA A 342 0.92 -16.01 10.68
CA ALA A 342 1.20 -14.56 10.69
C ALA A 342 2.33 -14.12 11.65
N GLY A 343 3.12 -15.07 12.18
CA GLY A 343 4.13 -14.80 13.22
C GLY A 343 3.54 -14.67 14.63
N GLY A 344 2.26 -14.99 14.84
CA GLY A 344 1.59 -14.85 16.14
C GLY A 344 2.21 -15.72 17.24
N ILE A 345 2.81 -16.87 16.92
CA ILE A 345 3.51 -17.71 17.91
C ILE A 345 4.68 -16.94 18.54
N HIS A 346 5.57 -16.38 17.72
CA HIS A 346 6.72 -15.60 18.18
C HIS A 346 6.30 -14.42 19.05
N ALA A 347 5.28 -13.67 18.60
CA ALA A 347 4.71 -12.55 19.33
C ALA A 347 4.18 -12.93 20.72
N LEU A 348 3.36 -13.98 20.78
CA LEU A 348 2.76 -14.45 22.02
C LEU A 348 3.83 -14.97 23.00
N VAL A 349 4.88 -15.63 22.49
CA VAL A 349 6.03 -16.05 23.30
C VAL A 349 6.76 -14.83 23.85
N MET A 350 7.06 -13.82 23.03
CA MET A 350 7.71 -12.59 23.47
C MET A 350 6.88 -11.83 24.52
N LEU A 351 5.57 -11.74 24.36
CA LEU A 351 4.68 -11.11 25.34
C LEU A 351 4.63 -11.89 26.65
N ALA A 352 4.50 -13.22 26.60
CA ALA A 352 4.49 -14.07 27.78
C ALA A 352 5.82 -13.95 28.57
N ARG A 353 6.95 -13.82 27.87
CA ARG A 353 8.28 -13.73 28.50
C ARG A 353 8.65 -12.34 29.03
N THR A 354 8.40 -11.30 28.25
CA THR A 354 9.04 -9.99 28.44
C THR A 354 8.08 -8.89 28.90
N CYS A 355 6.78 -9.11 28.84
CA CYS A 355 5.81 -8.10 29.24
C CYS A 355 5.86 -7.89 30.76
N LYS A 356 5.84 -6.62 31.18
CA LYS A 356 5.84 -6.24 32.60
C LYS A 356 4.48 -6.39 33.30
N PHE A 357 3.44 -6.73 32.53
CA PHE A 357 2.06 -6.76 33.01
C PHE A 357 1.60 -8.21 33.05
N GLU A 358 1.44 -8.77 34.25
CA GLU A 358 1.08 -10.18 34.47
C GLU A 358 -0.18 -10.58 33.68
N GLY A 359 -1.22 -9.74 33.65
CA GLY A 359 -2.43 -10.04 32.89
C GLY A 359 -2.23 -10.18 31.37
N VAL A 360 -1.21 -9.51 30.80
CA VAL A 360 -0.83 -9.68 29.38
C VAL A 360 -0.03 -10.97 29.19
N GLN A 361 0.84 -11.32 30.15
CA GLN A 361 1.60 -12.56 30.11
C GLN A 361 0.66 -13.77 30.16
N GLU A 362 -0.31 -13.76 31.09
CA GLU A 362 -1.34 -14.80 31.23
C GLU A 362 -2.16 -14.92 29.95
N GLN A 363 -2.61 -13.79 29.36
CA GLN A 363 -3.38 -13.83 28.12
C GLN A 363 -2.57 -14.36 26.94
N ALA A 364 -1.29 -14.00 26.83
CA ALA A 364 -0.41 -14.48 25.78
C ALA A 364 -0.12 -15.98 25.92
N ALA A 365 0.15 -16.44 27.14
CA ALA A 365 0.33 -17.85 27.45
C ALA A 365 -0.95 -18.66 27.19
N ARG A 366 -2.12 -18.11 27.53
CA ARG A 366 -3.42 -18.69 27.20
C ARG A 366 -3.66 -18.79 25.70
N ALA A 367 -3.25 -17.77 24.93
CA ALA A 367 -3.32 -17.81 23.47
C ALA A 367 -2.49 -18.97 22.89
N LEU A 368 -1.24 -19.12 23.34
CA LEU A 368 -0.37 -20.25 22.97
C LEU A 368 -0.97 -21.60 23.38
N ALA A 369 -1.57 -21.68 24.57
CA ALA A 369 -2.25 -22.88 25.04
C ALA A 369 -3.41 -23.29 24.13
N ASN A 370 -4.21 -22.31 23.70
CA ASN A 370 -5.33 -22.52 22.80
C ASN A 370 -4.85 -22.96 21.40
N LEU A 371 -3.83 -22.30 20.86
CA LEU A 371 -3.19 -22.70 19.59
C LEU A 371 -2.71 -24.15 19.61
N ALA A 372 -2.12 -24.59 20.73
CA ALA A 372 -1.65 -25.95 20.89
C ALA A 372 -2.76 -27.00 21.03
N ALA A 373 -4.01 -26.59 21.29
CA ALA A 373 -5.14 -27.48 21.60
C ALA A 373 -5.96 -27.95 20.39
N HIS A 374 -5.77 -27.36 19.19
CA HIS A 374 -6.67 -27.56 18.03
C HIS A 374 -6.19 -28.61 17.00
N GLY A 375 -7.11 -29.10 16.17
CA GLY A 375 -7.03 -30.35 15.40
C GLY A 375 -6.26 -30.34 14.07
N ASP A 376 -4.99 -29.90 14.09
CA ASP A 376 -3.88 -30.32 13.20
C ASP A 376 -2.54 -29.86 13.84
N SER A 377 -2.52 -29.88 15.17
CA SER A 377 -1.59 -29.18 16.05
C SER A 377 -0.15 -29.65 15.99
N ASN A 378 0.22 -30.69 15.24
CA ASN A 378 1.62 -31.11 15.17
C ASN A 378 2.52 -30.03 14.56
N SER A 379 2.08 -29.29 13.54
CA SER A 379 2.88 -28.20 12.96
C SER A 379 2.98 -27.00 13.90
N ILE A 380 1.87 -26.61 14.52
CA ILE A 380 1.79 -25.49 15.47
C ILE A 380 2.54 -25.82 16.76
N ASN A 381 2.40 -27.04 17.30
CA ASN A 381 3.11 -27.51 18.48
C ASN A 381 4.62 -27.58 18.23
N ALA A 382 5.04 -28.03 17.05
CA ALA A 382 6.44 -27.99 16.65
C ALA A 382 6.96 -26.55 16.56
N ALA A 383 6.17 -25.63 15.98
CA ALA A 383 6.54 -24.23 15.88
C ALA A 383 6.63 -23.55 17.26
N ILE A 384 5.64 -23.73 18.14
CA ILE A 384 5.66 -23.22 19.51
C ILE A 384 6.86 -23.80 20.29
N GLY A 385 7.11 -25.11 20.18
CA GLY A 385 8.19 -25.76 20.91
C GLY A 385 9.60 -25.40 20.43
N GLN A 386 9.74 -24.98 19.16
CA GLN A 386 11.02 -24.49 18.61
C GLN A 386 11.26 -23.01 18.87
N GLU A 387 10.23 -22.26 19.22
CA GLU A 387 10.33 -20.83 19.48
C GLU A 387 11.11 -20.56 20.77
N ALA A 388 12.09 -19.67 20.70
CA ALA A 388 13.04 -19.49 21.80
C ALA A 388 12.34 -18.93 23.04
N GLY A 389 12.44 -19.65 24.17
CA GLY A 389 11.86 -19.26 25.45
C GLY A 389 10.36 -19.52 25.59
N ALA A 390 9.73 -20.16 24.60
CA ALA A 390 8.30 -20.47 24.63
C ALA A 390 7.95 -21.40 25.80
N LEU A 391 8.74 -22.46 25.98
CA LEU A 391 8.49 -23.44 27.02
C LEU A 391 8.65 -22.82 28.42
N GLU A 392 9.67 -21.99 28.63
CA GLU A 392 9.89 -21.27 29.89
C GLU A 392 8.75 -20.32 30.24
N ALA A 393 8.19 -19.61 29.25
CA ALA A 393 7.01 -18.78 29.46
C ALA A 393 5.77 -19.62 29.83
N LEU A 394 5.57 -20.75 29.14
CA LEU A 394 4.41 -21.61 29.38
C LEU A 394 4.49 -22.36 30.72
N VAL A 395 5.70 -22.67 31.19
CA VAL A 395 5.94 -23.21 32.55
C VAL A 395 5.40 -22.27 33.62
N GLN A 396 5.56 -20.97 33.44
CA GLN A 396 5.13 -19.98 34.44
C GLN A 396 3.62 -19.71 34.37
N GLU A 397 3.06 -19.59 33.16
CA GLU A 397 1.76 -18.95 32.97
C GLU A 397 0.67 -19.89 32.40
N ALA A 398 1.03 -21.02 31.79
CA ALA A 398 0.07 -21.90 31.13
C ALA A 398 0.52 -23.36 31.08
N ALA A 399 0.65 -24.00 32.26
CA ALA A 399 1.06 -25.41 32.36
C ALA A 399 0.19 -26.36 31.50
N GLY A 400 -1.11 -26.07 31.33
CA GLY A 400 -1.99 -26.81 30.42
C GLY A 400 -1.56 -26.81 28.95
N ALA A 401 -0.84 -25.78 28.49
CA ALA A 401 -0.24 -25.73 27.16
C ALA A 401 0.87 -26.78 27.00
N LEU A 402 1.68 -26.99 28.05
CA LEU A 402 2.78 -27.97 28.03
C LEU A 402 2.25 -29.39 27.86
N TRP A 403 1.07 -29.69 28.44
CA TRP A 403 0.41 -30.96 28.22
C TRP A 403 0.08 -31.18 26.74
N ASN A 404 -0.48 -30.16 26.06
CA ASN A 404 -0.77 -30.24 24.62
C ASN A 404 0.51 -30.32 23.78
N LEU A 405 1.54 -29.54 24.10
CA LEU A 405 2.82 -29.56 23.38
C LEU A 405 3.56 -30.89 23.52
N SER A 406 3.33 -31.64 24.62
CA SER A 406 3.94 -32.95 24.86
C SER A 406 3.47 -34.06 23.91
N PHE A 407 2.39 -33.83 23.16
CA PHE A 407 1.96 -34.78 22.12
C PHE A 407 2.97 -34.85 20.96
N ASP A 408 3.77 -33.80 20.72
CA ASP A 408 4.93 -33.87 19.82
C ASP A 408 6.16 -34.43 20.58
N ASP A 409 6.70 -35.55 20.10
CA ASP A 409 7.85 -36.22 20.68
C ASP A 409 9.09 -35.30 20.77
N LYS A 410 9.25 -34.36 19.83
CA LYS A 410 10.40 -33.43 19.79
C LYS A 410 10.38 -32.43 20.94
N ASN A 411 9.21 -32.12 21.47
CA ASN A 411 9.05 -31.13 22.54
C ASN A 411 9.30 -31.72 23.93
N ARG A 412 9.13 -33.04 24.12
CA ARG A 412 9.13 -33.68 25.45
C ARG A 412 10.44 -33.48 26.22
N GLU A 413 11.59 -33.66 25.56
CA GLU A 413 12.90 -33.48 26.19
C GLU A 413 13.12 -32.02 26.62
N ALA A 414 12.74 -31.07 25.75
CA ALA A 414 12.84 -29.65 26.02
C ALA A 414 11.91 -29.21 27.17
N ILE A 415 10.67 -29.71 27.19
CA ILE A 415 9.70 -29.47 28.28
C ILE A 415 10.26 -29.95 29.62
N SER A 416 10.87 -31.15 29.66
CA SER A 416 11.49 -31.65 30.89
C SER A 416 12.70 -30.81 31.32
N ALA A 417 13.51 -30.32 30.37
CA ALA A 417 14.70 -29.53 30.67
C ALA A 417 14.39 -28.16 31.29
N VAL A 418 13.23 -27.58 30.98
CA VAL A 418 12.78 -26.28 31.54
C VAL A 418 11.94 -26.42 32.82
N GLY A 419 11.81 -27.63 33.37
CA GLY A 419 11.03 -27.88 34.60
C GLY A 419 9.52 -27.98 34.39
N GLY A 420 9.07 -28.28 33.15
CA GLY A 420 7.65 -28.36 32.82
C GLY A 420 6.91 -29.53 33.44
N VAL A 421 7.62 -30.60 33.86
CA VAL A 421 7.01 -31.73 34.57
C VAL A 421 6.67 -31.31 36.00
N GLU A 422 7.56 -30.59 36.67
CA GLU A 422 7.37 -30.07 38.02
C GLU A 422 6.27 -29.01 38.08
N ALA A 423 6.08 -28.23 37.02
CA ALA A 423 4.99 -27.25 36.93
C ALA A 423 3.59 -27.88 36.73
N LEU A 424 3.52 -29.16 36.37
CA LEU A 424 2.28 -29.91 36.14
C LEU A 424 1.84 -30.79 37.32
N VAL A 425 2.69 -30.94 38.36
CA VAL A 425 2.48 -31.78 39.56
C VAL A 425 2.22 -30.90 40.76
#